data_AF-A0A067MYP1-F1
#
_entry.id   AF-A0A067MYP1-F1
#
_cell.length_a   1.000
_cell.length_b   1.000
_cell.length_c   1.000
_cell.angle_alpha   90.00
_cell.angle_beta   90.00
_cell.angle_gamma   90.00
#
_symmetry.space_group_name_H-M   'P 1'
#
loop_
_entity.id
_entity.type
_entity.pdbx_description
1 polymer ?
#
loop_
_entity_poly.entity_id
_entity_poly.type
_entity_poly.pdbx_seq_one_letter_code
_entity_poly.pdbx_strand_id
1 'polypeptide(L)'
;MEDPEFAHRYVRPRNSRPAFVRFHPNDTGDGLDDVYFKDPRTFVPERNQFGEAIGWGIYPYVHGFQTCDAMRSMQRTMRTQFWYHDLVKPEIQFKASLDKLKLGDLKERDYILRITMPDIPVRPQLYAQHNIDTYVAGDFGESLIYRRFKVSGGTNLDTLQDKIIQPIMGWERNAHAFVFTDLSDGACYGPRDSGAIDMMHVDKTCQEYIPTDEYKLAHLAQTEGTEFLYLYDFGDRWWHRIQVEKILPKNESDGSVTILEGRGQCPAEDCHGNLSYAKMLYKLAEGTGRQRHEVISEIQRALNYSSKGRISVATWDPKKFDIEAARGELAAALASLASARTGPKSFTTAIHPSAIDTAPGMFGPLKRGQEVVHKSGEDVGSFMSETVNHRRDRLKAALCALCGSPNNLKACSGCRKIFYCGSEHQKQDWPTHKPECRASRNK
;
A
#
# COMPACT_ATOMS: atom_id res chain seq x y z
N MET A 1 19.41 -26.14 10.33
CA MET A 1 20.64 -26.44 9.57
C MET A 1 20.85 -25.24 8.69
N GLU A 2 21.90 -24.47 8.95
CA GLU A 2 22.27 -23.35 8.08
C GLU A 2 22.61 -23.92 6.70
N ASP A 3 21.98 -23.37 5.67
CA ASP A 3 22.28 -23.74 4.30
C ASP A 3 23.73 -23.30 3.99
N PRO A 4 24.61 -24.22 3.54
CA PRO A 4 26.02 -23.91 3.30
C PRO A 4 26.25 -22.77 2.30
N GLU A 5 25.28 -22.42 1.45
CA GLU A 5 25.37 -21.22 0.58
C GLU A 5 25.44 -19.90 1.36
N PHE A 6 24.97 -19.85 2.61
CA PHE A 6 24.98 -18.63 3.43
C PHE A 6 26.34 -18.37 4.10
N ALA A 7 27.17 -19.40 4.29
CA ALA A 7 28.37 -19.32 5.12
C ALA A 7 29.47 -18.41 4.56
N HIS A 8 29.56 -18.26 3.23
CA HIS A 8 30.63 -17.48 2.58
C HIS A 8 30.31 -15.98 2.41
N ARG A 9 29.04 -15.59 2.54
CA ARG A 9 28.54 -14.23 2.25
C ARG A 9 28.80 -13.22 3.37
N TYR A 10 29.19 -13.72 4.55
CA TYR A 10 29.33 -12.95 5.78
C TYR A 10 30.74 -12.99 6.36
N VAL A 11 31.64 -13.75 5.74
CA VAL A 11 33.05 -13.82 6.14
C VAL A 11 33.81 -12.73 5.40
N ARG A 12 33.93 -11.56 6.03
CA ARG A 12 34.69 -10.44 5.49
C ARG A 12 36.09 -10.40 6.09
N PRO A 13 37.11 -9.92 5.34
CA PRO A 13 38.40 -9.60 5.92
C PRO A 13 38.27 -8.66 7.12
N ARG A 14 39.03 -8.95 8.17
CA ARG A 14 39.12 -8.10 9.37
C ARG A 14 39.54 -6.69 8.92
N ASN A 15 38.73 -5.68 9.28
CA ASN A 15 38.87 -4.25 8.88
C ASN A 15 38.30 -3.84 7.52
N SER A 16 37.38 -4.61 6.93
CA SER A 16 36.62 -4.15 5.76
C SER A 16 35.92 -2.81 6.07
N ARG A 17 36.16 -1.78 5.24
CA ARG A 17 35.55 -0.46 5.39
C ARG A 17 34.52 -0.23 4.29
N PRO A 18 33.34 0.33 4.61
CA PRO A 18 32.36 0.67 3.59
C PRO A 18 32.85 1.77 2.67
N ALA A 19 32.61 1.63 1.36
CA ALA A 19 32.99 2.63 0.35
C ALA A 19 32.13 3.90 0.42
N PHE A 20 30.87 3.78 0.86
CA PHE A 20 29.88 4.86 0.78
C PHE A 20 29.22 5.20 2.13
N VAL A 21 28.73 4.19 2.85
CA VAL A 21 28.02 4.39 4.11
C VAL A 21 28.99 4.63 5.27
N ARG A 22 28.57 5.43 6.25
CA ARG A 22 29.34 5.70 7.47
C ARG A 22 28.75 4.90 8.62
N PHE A 23 29.58 4.04 9.23
CA PHE A 23 29.20 3.32 10.44
C PHE A 23 29.44 4.16 11.69
N HIS A 24 28.65 3.89 12.73
CA HIS A 24 28.96 4.34 14.08
C HIS A 24 30.35 3.79 14.49
N PRO A 25 31.18 4.52 15.27
CA PRO A 25 32.54 4.09 15.60
C PRO A 25 32.67 2.69 16.22
N ASN A 26 31.62 2.24 16.92
CA ASN A 26 31.56 0.92 17.55
C ASN A 26 30.85 -0.15 16.70
N ASP A 27 30.30 0.23 15.54
CA ASP A 27 29.64 -0.70 14.62
C ASP A 27 30.65 -1.23 13.60
N THR A 28 30.96 -2.52 13.70
CA THR A 28 31.84 -3.25 12.78
C THR A 28 31.16 -3.60 11.45
N GLY A 29 29.83 -3.39 11.35
CA GLY A 29 29.03 -3.81 10.22
C GLY A 29 28.71 -5.31 10.21
N ASP A 30 28.95 -6.01 11.33
CA ASP A 30 28.55 -7.40 11.49
C ASP A 30 27.03 -7.53 11.33
N GLY A 31 26.60 -8.52 10.53
CA GLY A 31 25.18 -8.70 10.21
C GLY A 31 24.67 -7.84 9.04
N LEU A 32 25.46 -6.94 8.46
CA LEU A 32 25.13 -6.29 7.18
C LEU A 32 25.53 -7.16 5.99
N ASP A 33 24.85 -7.01 4.86
CA ASP A 33 25.18 -7.68 3.59
C ASP A 33 26.31 -6.98 2.83
N ASP A 34 26.98 -7.69 1.93
CA ASP A 34 28.16 -7.20 1.21
C ASP A 34 27.92 -5.93 0.40
N VAL A 35 26.69 -5.76 -0.07
CA VAL A 35 26.21 -4.56 -0.77
C VAL A 35 26.50 -3.28 0.00
N TYR A 36 26.32 -3.25 1.31
CA TYR A 36 26.48 -2.03 2.13
C TYR A 36 27.94 -1.57 2.23
N PHE A 37 28.89 -2.38 1.75
CA PHE A 37 30.31 -2.03 1.72
C PHE A 37 30.76 -1.57 0.32
N LYS A 38 29.89 -1.68 -0.69
CA LYS A 38 30.14 -1.29 -2.09
C LYS A 38 29.61 0.12 -2.39
N ASP A 39 29.92 0.65 -3.58
CA ASP A 39 29.36 1.91 -4.06
C ASP A 39 27.93 1.68 -4.59
N PRO A 40 26.91 2.33 -3.99
CA PRO A 40 25.51 2.16 -4.40
C PRO A 40 25.28 2.54 -5.87
N ARG A 41 26.05 3.46 -6.44
CA ARG A 41 25.89 3.90 -7.84
C ARG A 41 26.25 2.83 -8.86
N THR A 42 27.01 1.82 -8.44
CA THR A 42 27.42 0.68 -9.26
C THR A 42 26.71 -0.61 -8.88
N PHE A 43 25.78 -0.53 -7.92
CA PHE A 43 25.08 -1.68 -7.41
C PHE A 43 24.11 -2.23 -8.45
N VAL A 44 24.17 -3.54 -8.66
CA VAL A 44 23.20 -4.29 -9.47
C VAL A 44 22.48 -5.24 -8.50
N PRO A 45 21.15 -5.12 -8.37
CA PRO A 45 20.36 -5.93 -7.45
C PRO A 45 20.37 -7.40 -7.90
N GLU A 46 20.46 -8.33 -6.96
CA GLU A 46 20.19 -9.73 -7.27
C GLU A 46 18.71 -9.92 -7.62
N ARG A 47 18.49 -10.71 -8.66
CA ARG A 47 17.16 -11.00 -9.20
C ARG A 47 16.78 -12.44 -8.88
N ASN A 48 15.50 -12.67 -8.61
CA ASN A 48 14.95 -14.01 -8.47
C ASN A 48 14.91 -14.72 -9.84
N GLN A 49 14.48 -15.98 -9.83
CA GLN A 49 14.31 -16.80 -11.05
C GLN A 49 13.31 -16.21 -12.07
N PHE A 50 12.52 -15.21 -11.67
CA PHE A 50 11.58 -14.48 -12.53
C PHE A 50 12.15 -13.16 -13.06
N GLY A 51 13.43 -12.85 -12.78
CA GLY A 51 14.07 -11.61 -13.19
C GLY A 51 13.71 -10.40 -12.32
N GLU A 52 13.11 -10.61 -11.15
CA GLU A 52 12.60 -9.55 -10.28
C GLU A 52 13.57 -9.29 -9.13
N ALA A 53 13.79 -8.01 -8.81
CA ALA A 53 14.47 -7.60 -7.59
C ALA A 53 13.43 -7.30 -6.49
N ILE A 54 13.60 -7.89 -5.32
CA ILE A 54 12.82 -7.61 -4.12
C ILE A 54 13.79 -7.13 -3.04
N GLY A 55 13.37 -6.22 -2.16
CA GLY A 55 14.16 -5.78 -1.00
C GLY A 55 15.58 -5.34 -1.40
N TRP A 56 15.65 -4.50 -2.43
CA TRP A 56 16.88 -4.02 -3.05
C TRP A 56 17.76 -5.10 -3.72
N GLY A 57 17.28 -6.34 -3.90
CA GLY A 57 18.10 -7.47 -4.36
C GLY A 57 19.26 -7.78 -3.41
N ILE A 58 19.07 -7.51 -2.11
CA ILE A 58 20.09 -7.67 -1.06
C ILE A 58 20.09 -9.09 -0.50
N TYR A 59 18.91 -9.70 -0.43
CA TYR A 59 18.73 -11.05 0.12
C TYR A 59 18.81 -12.12 -0.99
N PRO A 60 19.39 -13.29 -0.69
CA PRO A 60 19.31 -14.43 -1.59
C PRO A 60 17.86 -14.84 -1.83
N TYR A 61 17.64 -15.49 -2.97
CA TYR A 61 16.40 -16.16 -3.26
C TYR A 61 16.60 -17.66 -3.13
N VAL A 62 15.72 -18.32 -2.39
CA VAL A 62 15.58 -19.78 -2.44
C VAL A 62 14.23 -20.08 -3.07
N HIS A 63 14.24 -20.81 -4.17
CA HIS A 63 13.06 -21.10 -4.99
C HIS A 63 12.24 -19.86 -5.43
N GLY A 64 12.92 -18.74 -5.68
CA GLY A 64 12.29 -17.49 -6.12
C GLY A 64 11.74 -16.59 -5.00
N PHE A 65 11.76 -17.05 -3.74
CA PHE A 65 11.37 -16.28 -2.57
C PHE A 65 12.59 -15.75 -1.83
N GLN A 66 12.52 -14.52 -1.32
CA GLN A 66 13.57 -13.99 -0.46
C GLN A 66 13.72 -14.86 0.78
N THR A 67 14.95 -15.27 1.06
CA THR A 67 15.29 -15.89 2.33
C THR A 67 15.88 -14.86 3.27
N CYS A 68 15.31 -14.79 4.48
CA CYS A 68 15.81 -13.93 5.54
C CYS A 68 16.42 -14.81 6.64
N ASP A 69 17.62 -14.44 7.08
CA ASP A 69 18.18 -14.98 8.32
C ASP A 69 17.58 -14.20 9.49
N ALA A 70 16.49 -14.73 10.05
CA ALA A 70 15.72 -14.07 11.11
C ALA A 70 16.56 -13.75 12.35
N MET A 71 17.53 -14.62 12.71
CA MET A 71 18.39 -14.40 13.88
C MET A 71 19.40 -13.30 13.62
N ARG A 72 20.01 -13.27 12.44
CA ARG A 72 20.90 -12.18 12.02
C ARG A 72 20.17 -10.85 11.90
N SER A 73 18.98 -10.85 11.29
CA SER A 73 18.13 -9.65 11.21
C SER A 73 17.78 -9.13 12.60
N MET A 74 17.41 -10.01 13.53
CA MET A 74 17.14 -9.64 14.92
C MET A 74 18.37 -9.01 15.60
N GLN A 75 19.55 -9.63 15.46
CA GLN A 75 20.80 -9.10 16.01
C GLN A 75 21.17 -7.75 15.41
N ARG A 76 20.96 -7.55 14.11
CA ARG A 76 21.18 -6.27 13.42
C ARG A 76 20.20 -5.21 13.91
N THR A 77 18.91 -5.55 14.08
CA THR A 77 17.90 -4.65 14.65
C THR A 77 18.28 -4.20 16.06
N MET A 78 18.70 -5.12 16.94
CA MET A 78 19.14 -4.76 18.30
C MET A 78 20.34 -3.80 18.27
N ARG A 79 21.35 -4.05 17.43
CA ARG A 79 22.52 -3.16 17.28
C ARG A 79 22.14 -1.78 16.74
N THR A 80 21.26 -1.73 15.74
CA THR A 80 20.84 -0.45 15.15
C THR A 80 20.02 0.38 16.12
N GLN A 81 19.13 -0.24 16.90
CA GLN A 81 18.41 0.43 17.98
C GLN A 81 19.36 1.00 19.05
N PHE A 82 20.44 0.28 19.36
CA PHE A 82 21.39 0.70 20.40
C PHE A 82 22.35 1.81 19.93
N TRP A 83 22.88 1.75 18.70
CA TRP A 83 23.90 2.70 18.22
C TRP A 83 23.40 3.81 17.29
N TYR A 84 22.24 3.66 16.66
CA TYR A 84 21.75 4.58 15.63
C TYR A 84 20.40 5.21 15.99
N HIS A 85 20.11 5.39 17.28
CA HIS A 85 18.91 6.09 17.73
C HIS A 85 18.82 7.50 17.14
N ASP A 86 19.92 8.26 17.18
CA ASP A 86 20.00 9.65 16.69
C ASP A 86 20.86 9.80 15.42
N LEU A 87 21.25 8.69 14.80
CA LEU A 87 22.12 8.66 13.64
C LEU A 87 21.45 7.98 12.46
N VAL A 88 21.76 8.44 11.26
CA VAL A 88 21.25 7.81 10.04
C VAL A 88 21.88 6.43 9.89
N LYS A 89 21.06 5.38 9.90
CA LYS A 89 21.52 3.99 9.74
C LYS A 89 22.26 3.82 8.40
N PRO A 90 23.27 2.93 8.31
CA PRO A 90 24.00 2.69 7.07
C PRO A 90 23.10 2.29 5.89
N GLU A 91 22.06 1.51 6.17
CA GLU A 91 21.07 1.06 5.21
C GLU A 91 20.32 2.23 4.56
N ILE A 92 20.03 3.30 5.34
CA ILE A 92 19.38 4.53 4.86
C ILE A 92 20.36 5.38 4.04
N GLN A 93 21.62 5.47 4.49
CA GLN A 93 22.67 6.21 3.77
C GLN A 93 22.90 5.63 2.37
N PHE A 94 22.96 4.30 2.23
CA PHE A 94 23.15 3.62 0.96
C PHE A 94 22.04 3.99 -0.05
N LYS A 95 20.79 4.00 0.41
CA LYS A 95 19.59 4.20 -0.41
C LYS A 95 19.40 5.63 -0.90
N ALA A 96 19.65 6.64 -0.06
CA ALA A 96 19.50 8.06 -0.41
C ALA A 96 20.38 8.53 -1.59
N SER A 97 21.34 7.72 -2.01
CA SER A 97 22.22 8.00 -3.14
C SER A 97 21.67 7.55 -4.50
N LEU A 98 20.63 6.70 -4.51
CA LEU A 98 20.00 6.12 -5.70
C LEU A 98 18.87 7.02 -6.27
N ASP A 99 18.40 7.99 -5.48
CA ASP A 99 17.18 8.81 -5.69
C ASP A 99 17.22 9.89 -6.80
N LYS A 100 18.01 9.73 -7.87
CA LYS A 100 18.16 10.79 -8.91
C LYS A 100 17.62 10.41 -10.28
N LEU A 101 16.48 9.72 -10.31
CA LEU A 101 15.79 9.44 -11.57
C LEU A 101 15.29 10.73 -12.22
N LYS A 102 15.69 10.95 -13.48
CA LYS A 102 15.25 12.10 -14.28
C LYS A 102 13.90 11.80 -14.93
N LEU A 103 12.82 12.29 -14.34
CA LEU A 103 11.46 12.01 -14.82
C LEU A 103 11.05 12.74 -16.11
N GLY A 104 11.74 13.81 -16.50
CA GLY A 104 11.35 14.59 -17.69
C GLY A 104 9.88 15.01 -17.69
N ASP A 105 9.18 14.70 -18.79
CA ASP A 105 7.76 14.96 -18.99
C ASP A 105 6.83 13.79 -18.57
N LEU A 106 7.37 12.67 -18.08
CA LEU A 106 6.58 11.50 -17.64
C LEU A 106 5.56 11.86 -16.56
N LYS A 107 5.90 12.82 -15.69
CA LYS A 107 5.00 13.35 -14.66
C LYS A 107 3.78 14.10 -15.23
N GLU A 108 3.80 14.47 -16.51
CA GLU A 108 2.74 15.20 -17.21
C GLU A 108 1.93 14.29 -18.14
N ARG A 109 2.26 12.99 -18.18
CA ARG A 109 1.61 11.99 -19.01
C ARG A 109 0.62 11.16 -18.20
N ASP A 110 -0.42 10.70 -18.88
CA ASP A 110 -1.39 9.75 -18.34
C ASP A 110 -0.95 8.32 -18.62
N TYR A 111 -1.18 7.45 -17.64
CA TYR A 111 -0.80 6.05 -17.65
C TYR A 111 -2.07 5.22 -17.65
N ILE A 112 -2.09 4.15 -18.46
CA ILE A 112 -3.07 3.08 -18.31
C ILE A 112 -2.39 1.98 -17.50
N LEU A 113 -2.90 1.77 -16.29
CA LEU A 113 -2.41 0.75 -15.38
C LEU A 113 -3.42 -0.40 -15.26
N ARG A 114 -2.90 -1.60 -15.11
CA ARG A 114 -3.67 -2.78 -14.70
C ARG A 114 -3.14 -3.26 -13.35
N ILE A 115 -4.01 -3.22 -12.34
CA ILE A 115 -3.75 -3.84 -11.03
C ILE A 115 -4.46 -5.19 -10.98
N THR A 116 -3.74 -6.24 -10.61
CA THR A 116 -4.25 -7.61 -10.47
C THR A 116 -3.91 -8.16 -9.09
N MET A 117 -4.73 -9.06 -8.57
CA MET A 117 -4.38 -9.87 -7.41
C MET A 117 -3.89 -11.23 -7.89
N PRO A 118 -2.56 -11.48 -7.89
CA PRO A 118 -2.04 -12.81 -8.20
C PRO A 118 -2.60 -13.85 -7.24
N ASP A 119 -2.58 -15.11 -7.65
CA ASP A 119 -2.97 -16.26 -6.83
C ASP A 119 -4.45 -16.37 -6.47
N ILE A 120 -5.31 -15.49 -6.98
CA ILE A 120 -6.78 -15.63 -6.91
C ILE A 120 -7.30 -15.95 -8.32
N PRO A 121 -7.50 -17.23 -8.69
CA PRO A 121 -7.82 -17.65 -10.05
C PRO A 121 -9.31 -17.49 -10.37
N VAL A 122 -9.64 -17.31 -11.65
CA VAL A 122 -11.04 -17.29 -12.13
C VAL A 122 -11.81 -18.57 -11.78
N ARG A 123 -11.12 -19.71 -11.73
CA ARG A 123 -11.67 -21.00 -11.30
C ARG A 123 -11.03 -21.35 -9.95
N PRO A 124 -11.78 -21.27 -8.84
CA PRO A 124 -11.26 -21.65 -7.53
C PRO A 124 -10.75 -23.08 -7.53
N GLN A 125 -9.60 -23.32 -6.92
CA GLN A 125 -8.98 -24.63 -6.82
C GLN A 125 -8.39 -24.87 -5.44
N LEU A 126 -8.24 -26.13 -5.05
CA LEU A 126 -7.72 -26.48 -3.73
C LEU A 126 -6.18 -26.40 -3.74
N TYR A 127 -5.64 -25.37 -3.08
CA TYR A 127 -4.18 -25.16 -2.97
C TYR A 127 -3.43 -26.24 -2.19
N ALA A 128 -4.11 -27.13 -1.46
CA ALA A 128 -3.46 -28.22 -0.73
C ALA A 128 -2.71 -29.20 -1.65
N GLN A 129 -2.98 -29.16 -2.96
CA GLN A 129 -2.30 -29.96 -3.98
C GLN A 129 -1.06 -29.25 -4.58
N HIS A 130 -0.84 -27.98 -4.26
CA HIS A 130 0.26 -27.18 -4.81
C HIS A 130 1.28 -26.88 -3.70
N ASN A 131 2.54 -27.25 -3.94
CA ASN A 131 3.63 -26.81 -3.08
C ASN A 131 3.91 -25.33 -3.35
N ILE A 132 3.65 -24.47 -2.35
CA ILE A 132 3.85 -23.03 -2.47
C ILE A 132 5.31 -22.67 -2.77
N ASP A 133 6.25 -23.51 -2.32
CA ASP A 133 7.69 -23.32 -2.49
C ASP A 133 8.15 -23.54 -3.94
N THR A 134 7.29 -24.05 -4.83
CA THR A 134 7.64 -24.35 -6.23
C THR A 134 6.79 -23.61 -7.26
N TYR A 135 5.96 -22.65 -6.83
CA TYR A 135 5.09 -21.93 -7.75
C TYR A 135 5.89 -21.04 -8.70
N VAL A 136 5.48 -21.01 -9.97
CA VAL A 136 5.94 -20.04 -10.96
C VAL A 136 4.77 -19.21 -11.49
N ALA A 137 5.07 -17.97 -11.89
CA ALA A 137 4.07 -17.05 -12.41
C ALA A 137 3.24 -17.70 -13.53
N GLY A 138 1.93 -17.85 -13.28
CA GLY A 138 0.99 -18.45 -14.23
C GLY A 138 0.44 -19.81 -13.83
N ASP A 139 0.93 -20.50 -12.79
CA ASP A 139 0.37 -21.83 -12.43
C ASP A 139 -1.08 -21.76 -11.94
N PHE A 140 -1.55 -20.57 -11.56
CA PHE A 140 -2.94 -20.33 -11.17
C PHE A 140 -3.80 -19.77 -12.31
N GLY A 141 -3.25 -19.65 -13.53
CA GLY A 141 -3.97 -19.12 -14.69
C GLY A 141 -4.33 -17.63 -14.54
N GLU A 142 -5.47 -17.24 -15.12
CA GLU A 142 -5.91 -15.84 -15.14
C GLU A 142 -6.39 -15.38 -13.75
N SER A 143 -5.87 -14.25 -13.26
CA SER A 143 -6.31 -13.62 -12.01
C SER A 143 -7.74 -13.14 -12.09
N LEU A 144 -8.60 -13.62 -11.19
CA LEU A 144 -10.01 -13.25 -11.10
C LEU A 144 -10.19 -11.74 -10.93
N ILE A 145 -9.44 -11.16 -10.00
CA ILE A 145 -9.63 -9.79 -9.54
C ILE A 145 -8.62 -8.87 -10.23
N TYR A 146 -9.14 -7.90 -10.99
CA TYR A 146 -8.33 -6.84 -11.58
C TYR A 146 -9.10 -5.53 -11.75
N ARG A 147 -8.38 -4.42 -11.84
CA ARG A 147 -8.87 -3.12 -12.31
C ARG A 147 -7.94 -2.57 -13.36
N ARG A 148 -8.50 -1.96 -14.40
CA ARG A 148 -7.75 -1.19 -15.37
C ARG A 148 -8.19 0.26 -15.29
N PHE A 149 -7.24 1.16 -15.13
CA PHE A 149 -7.54 2.56 -14.87
C PHE A 149 -6.51 3.49 -15.48
N LYS A 150 -6.97 4.69 -15.83
CA LYS A 150 -6.12 5.81 -16.24
C LYS A 150 -5.73 6.62 -15.01
N VAL A 151 -4.48 7.08 -14.93
CA VAL A 151 -3.99 7.96 -13.86
C VAL A 151 -2.78 8.77 -14.33
N SER A 152 -2.59 9.98 -13.80
CA SER A 152 -1.42 10.80 -14.13
C SER A 152 -0.13 10.23 -13.51
N GLY A 153 0.97 10.20 -14.28
CA GLY A 153 2.33 9.93 -13.78
C GLY A 153 2.79 10.94 -12.72
N GLY A 154 2.14 12.11 -12.66
CA GLY A 154 2.39 13.15 -11.68
C GLY A 154 1.80 12.89 -10.29
N THR A 155 0.96 11.85 -10.15
CA THR A 155 0.27 11.49 -8.91
C THR A 155 1.27 11.06 -7.84
N ASN A 156 1.17 11.65 -6.63
CA ASN A 156 1.98 11.24 -5.49
C ASN A 156 1.66 9.80 -5.07
N LEU A 157 2.66 9.01 -4.67
CA LEU A 157 2.45 7.59 -4.34
C LEU A 157 1.56 7.38 -3.11
N ASP A 158 1.63 8.25 -2.10
CA ASP A 158 0.77 8.12 -0.91
C ASP A 158 -0.69 8.38 -1.27
N THR A 159 -0.92 9.39 -2.11
CA THR A 159 -2.24 9.72 -2.63
C THR A 159 -2.77 8.69 -3.62
N LEU A 160 -1.89 8.11 -4.45
CA LEU A 160 -2.22 7.00 -5.34
C LEU A 160 -2.77 5.83 -4.53
N GLN A 161 -2.14 5.50 -3.41
CA GLN A 161 -2.63 4.45 -2.53
C GLN A 161 -3.97 4.85 -1.90
N ASP A 162 -4.00 5.97 -1.16
CA ASP A 162 -5.14 6.37 -0.33
C ASP A 162 -6.41 6.69 -1.13
N LYS A 163 -6.27 7.53 -2.17
CA LYS A 163 -7.43 8.12 -2.86
C LYS A 163 -7.75 7.45 -4.20
N ILE A 164 -6.93 6.54 -4.68
CA ILE A 164 -7.14 5.88 -5.98
C ILE A 164 -7.20 4.36 -5.79
N ILE A 165 -6.11 3.71 -5.37
CA ILE A 165 -6.06 2.25 -5.32
C ILE A 165 -7.05 1.68 -4.30
N GLN A 166 -7.12 2.24 -3.08
CA GLN A 166 -8.10 1.78 -2.08
C GLN A 166 -9.55 1.79 -2.63
N PRO A 167 -10.09 2.92 -3.12
CA PRO A 167 -11.47 2.96 -3.59
C PRO A 167 -11.72 2.16 -4.87
N ILE A 168 -10.80 2.13 -5.85
CA ILE A 168 -11.05 1.36 -7.10
C ILE A 168 -11.03 -0.15 -6.84
N MET A 169 -10.22 -0.61 -5.90
CA MET A 169 -10.22 -2.01 -5.50
C MET A 169 -11.48 -2.33 -4.70
N GLY A 170 -11.80 -1.45 -3.73
CA GLY A 170 -12.89 -1.61 -2.75
C GLY A 170 -12.37 -1.90 -1.33
N TRP A 171 -11.13 -1.49 -1.04
CA TRP A 171 -10.52 -1.55 0.29
C TRP A 171 -10.93 -0.35 1.14
N GLU A 172 -10.89 -0.51 2.46
CA GLU A 172 -11.16 0.60 3.36
C GLU A 172 -9.96 1.57 3.40
N ARG A 173 -10.26 2.87 3.33
CA ARG A 173 -9.20 3.88 3.45
C ARG A 173 -8.68 3.95 4.87
N ASN A 174 -7.37 4.13 5.03
CA ASN A 174 -6.72 4.32 6.33
C ASN A 174 -6.94 3.17 7.33
N ALA A 175 -7.07 1.93 6.88
CA ALA A 175 -7.18 0.78 7.80
C ALA A 175 -5.79 0.19 8.11
N HIS A 176 -5.02 -0.12 7.08
CA HIS A 176 -3.73 -0.83 7.23
C HIS A 176 -2.55 -0.09 6.59
N ALA A 177 -1.33 -0.55 6.88
CA ALA A 177 -0.12 -0.11 6.21
C ALA A 177 -0.03 -0.67 4.78
N PHE A 178 0.90 -0.13 3.99
CA PHE A 178 1.14 -0.58 2.63
C PHE A 178 2.59 -0.35 2.20
N VAL A 179 2.99 -1.01 1.12
CA VAL A 179 4.26 -0.72 0.45
C VAL A 179 4.14 -0.96 -1.06
N PHE A 180 4.75 -0.08 -1.86
CA PHE A 180 5.04 -0.36 -3.26
C PHE A 180 6.47 -0.87 -3.40
N THR A 181 6.70 -1.88 -4.25
CA THR A 181 8.03 -2.39 -4.53
C THR A 181 8.34 -2.30 -6.01
N ASP A 182 9.33 -1.50 -6.38
CA ASP A 182 9.91 -1.47 -7.72
C ASP A 182 10.62 -2.81 -7.97
N LEU A 183 10.20 -3.55 -8.98
CA LEU A 183 10.78 -4.87 -9.29
C LEU A 183 12.08 -4.78 -10.11
N SER A 184 12.42 -3.60 -10.60
CA SER A 184 13.67 -3.38 -11.33
C SER A 184 14.86 -3.33 -10.38
N ASP A 185 14.70 -2.70 -9.21
CA ASP A 185 15.76 -2.56 -8.22
C ASP A 185 15.44 -3.08 -6.82
N GLY A 186 14.19 -3.44 -6.55
CA GLY A 186 13.72 -3.90 -5.25
C GLY A 186 13.43 -2.77 -4.27
N ALA A 187 13.42 -1.50 -4.71
CA ALA A 187 13.15 -0.36 -3.86
C ALA A 187 11.72 -0.39 -3.32
N CYS A 188 11.59 -0.26 -2.01
CA CYS A 188 10.32 -0.21 -1.32
C CYS A 188 9.92 1.24 -1.00
N TYR A 189 8.65 1.58 -1.21
CA TYR A 189 8.06 2.89 -0.93
C TYR A 189 6.85 2.71 -0.02
N GLY A 190 6.89 3.28 1.19
CA GLY A 190 5.86 3.11 2.21
C GLY A 190 5.45 4.41 2.91
N PRO A 191 4.38 4.37 3.73
CA PRO A 191 3.80 5.54 4.38
C PRO A 191 4.71 6.12 5.46
N ARG A 192 4.85 7.44 5.50
CA ARG A 192 5.56 8.13 6.57
C ARG A 192 4.74 8.18 7.86
N ASP A 193 5.39 7.91 8.99
CA ASP A 193 4.82 8.01 10.35
C ASP A 193 3.48 7.25 10.46
N SER A 194 3.38 6.07 9.85
CA SER A 194 2.18 5.24 9.94
C SER A 194 1.99 4.72 11.37
N GLY A 195 0.82 4.98 11.92
CA GLY A 195 0.38 4.45 13.21
C GLY A 195 -0.38 3.12 13.10
N ALA A 196 -0.44 2.51 11.91
CA ALA A 196 -1.19 1.28 11.70
C ALA A 196 -0.64 0.14 12.58
N ILE A 197 -1.50 -0.69 13.17
CA ILE A 197 -1.08 -1.74 14.10
C ILE A 197 -0.17 -2.76 13.40
N ASP A 198 -0.48 -3.07 12.16
CA ASP A 198 0.27 -4.00 11.31
C ASP A 198 1.68 -3.50 10.93
N MET A 199 2.04 -2.24 11.24
CA MET A 199 3.43 -1.77 11.16
C MET A 199 4.41 -2.60 11.99
N MET A 200 3.91 -3.35 13.00
CA MET A 200 4.72 -4.34 13.72
C MET A 200 5.28 -5.46 12.83
N HIS A 201 4.76 -5.64 11.62
CA HIS A 201 5.21 -6.62 10.63
C HIS A 201 6.08 -6.00 9.52
N VAL A 202 6.51 -4.73 9.65
CA VAL A 202 7.31 -4.03 8.63
C VAL A 202 8.60 -4.77 8.32
N ASP A 203 9.28 -5.30 9.34
CA ASP A 203 10.55 -6.03 9.24
C ASP A 203 10.43 -7.33 8.41
N LYS A 204 9.24 -7.93 8.40
CA LYS A 204 8.91 -9.11 7.59
C LYS A 204 8.36 -8.77 6.21
N THR A 205 8.23 -7.48 5.90
CA THR A 205 7.60 -6.97 4.68
C THR A 205 8.63 -6.30 3.77
N CYS A 206 9.43 -5.40 4.33
CA CYS A 206 10.57 -4.80 3.66
C CYS A 206 11.57 -4.31 4.71
N GLN A 207 12.87 -4.34 4.37
CA GLN A 207 13.90 -3.98 5.34
C GLN A 207 13.78 -2.52 5.81
N GLU A 208 13.61 -1.61 4.85
CA GLU A 208 13.31 -0.18 5.03
C GLU A 208 12.63 0.28 3.74
N TYR A 209 11.76 1.28 3.84
CA TYR A 209 11.12 1.90 2.68
C TYR A 209 11.38 3.42 2.63
N ILE A 210 11.30 3.96 1.43
CA ILE A 210 11.38 5.40 1.19
C ILE A 210 9.97 6.01 1.33
N PRO A 211 9.81 7.22 1.91
CA PRO A 211 8.49 7.82 2.09
C PRO A 211 7.74 8.08 0.78
N THR A 212 6.58 7.45 0.62
CA THR A 212 5.67 7.62 -0.53
C THR A 212 5.25 9.07 -0.77
N ASP A 213 5.19 9.89 0.27
CA ASP A 213 4.78 11.29 0.21
C ASP A 213 5.80 12.20 -0.50
N GLU A 214 6.99 11.69 -0.84
CA GLU A 214 8.03 12.40 -1.60
C GLU A 214 8.10 12.02 -3.08
N TYR A 215 7.46 10.91 -3.46
CA TYR A 215 7.59 10.30 -4.79
C TYR A 215 6.27 10.31 -5.54
N LYS A 216 6.36 10.00 -6.83
CA LYS A 216 5.24 10.00 -7.79
C LYS A 216 5.23 8.70 -8.57
N LEU A 217 4.07 8.35 -9.15
CA LEU A 217 3.91 7.18 -10.01
C LEU A 217 5.02 7.06 -11.05
N ALA A 218 5.37 8.16 -11.74
CA ALA A 218 6.41 8.14 -12.77
C ALA A 218 7.82 7.70 -12.28
N HIS A 219 8.09 7.69 -10.97
CA HIS A 219 9.34 7.12 -10.45
C HIS A 219 9.35 5.59 -10.54
N LEU A 220 8.20 4.94 -10.33
CA LEU A 220 8.01 3.49 -10.45
C LEU A 220 7.70 3.04 -11.90
N ALA A 221 7.13 3.93 -12.70
CA ALA A 221 6.56 3.62 -14.01
C ALA A 221 7.23 4.46 -15.10
N GLN A 222 8.47 4.13 -15.49
CA GLN A 222 9.20 4.91 -16.49
C GLN A 222 8.98 4.44 -17.93
N THR A 223 8.57 3.19 -18.12
CA THR A 223 8.36 2.57 -19.44
C THR A 223 7.09 1.76 -19.49
N GLU A 224 6.54 1.56 -20.70
CA GLU A 224 5.48 0.58 -20.93
C GLU A 224 6.01 -0.84 -20.64
N GLY A 225 5.15 -1.70 -20.09
CA GLY A 225 5.51 -3.04 -19.63
C GLY A 225 6.18 -3.09 -18.25
N THR A 226 6.53 -1.95 -17.63
CA THR A 226 7.05 -1.94 -16.25
C THR A 226 6.02 -2.53 -15.29
N GLU A 227 6.49 -3.39 -14.39
CA GLU A 227 5.69 -3.96 -13.30
C GLU A 227 6.28 -3.58 -11.95
N PHE A 228 5.40 -3.33 -10.99
CA PHE A 228 5.75 -3.14 -9.59
C PHE A 228 4.70 -3.78 -8.69
N LEU A 229 5.10 -4.12 -7.47
CA LEU A 229 4.20 -4.74 -6.50
C LEU A 229 3.53 -3.68 -5.64
N TYR A 230 2.29 -3.96 -5.22
CA TYR A 230 1.59 -3.25 -4.17
C TYR A 230 1.15 -4.27 -3.12
N LEU A 231 1.72 -4.17 -1.93
CA LEU A 231 1.32 -4.95 -0.78
C LEU A 231 0.49 -4.07 0.15
N TYR A 232 -0.73 -4.51 0.42
CA TYR A 232 -1.64 -3.89 1.36
C TYR A 232 -1.86 -4.81 2.55
N ASP A 233 -1.90 -4.23 3.76
CA ASP A 233 -1.97 -4.94 5.03
C ASP A 233 -0.76 -5.81 5.28
N PHE A 234 0.12 -5.38 6.19
CA PHE A 234 1.33 -6.14 6.53
C PHE A 234 1.03 -7.38 7.37
N GLY A 235 -0.16 -7.46 7.99
CA GLY A 235 -0.67 -8.65 8.67
C GLY A 235 -1.12 -9.70 7.67
N ASP A 236 -2.19 -9.40 6.91
CA ASP A 236 -2.82 -10.34 5.97
C ASP A 236 -2.04 -10.54 4.68
N ARG A 237 -1.28 -9.52 4.26
CA ARG A 237 -0.42 -9.52 3.06
C ARG A 237 -1.20 -9.70 1.77
N TRP A 238 -2.04 -8.72 1.44
CA TRP A 238 -2.71 -8.65 0.15
C TRP A 238 -1.75 -8.19 -0.93
N TRP A 239 -1.28 -9.14 -1.73
CA TRP A 239 -0.38 -8.87 -2.84
C TRP A 239 -1.15 -8.46 -4.07
N HIS A 240 -0.66 -7.41 -4.71
CA HIS A 240 -1.13 -6.94 -6.01
C HIS A 240 0.07 -6.73 -6.93
N ARG A 241 -0.13 -7.00 -8.22
CA ARG A 241 0.81 -6.65 -9.28
C ARG A 241 0.22 -5.51 -10.09
N ILE A 242 0.99 -4.46 -10.31
CA ILE A 242 0.59 -3.31 -11.11
C ILE A 242 1.48 -3.27 -12.35
N GLN A 243 0.85 -3.32 -13.51
CA GLN A 243 1.52 -3.26 -14.81
C GLN A 243 1.18 -1.95 -15.52
N VAL A 244 2.19 -1.32 -16.11
CA VAL A 244 2.04 -0.20 -17.03
C VAL A 244 1.70 -0.73 -18.42
N GLU A 245 0.43 -0.73 -18.78
CA GLU A 245 0.02 -1.19 -20.12
C GLU A 245 0.32 -0.15 -21.20
N LYS A 246 0.17 1.14 -20.87
CA LYS A 246 0.39 2.24 -21.83
C LYS A 246 0.78 3.53 -21.14
N ILE A 247 1.65 4.32 -21.76
CA ILE A 247 1.95 5.70 -21.38
C ILE A 247 1.48 6.60 -22.52
N LEU A 248 0.45 7.41 -22.26
CA LEU A 248 -0.13 8.28 -23.26
C LEU A 248 0.82 9.45 -23.60
N PRO A 249 0.83 9.91 -24.87
CA PRO A 249 1.48 11.15 -25.22
C PRO A 249 0.97 12.33 -24.37
N LYS A 250 1.85 13.29 -24.10
CA LYS A 250 1.52 14.47 -23.28
C LYS A 250 0.30 15.25 -23.80
N ASN A 251 0.15 15.36 -25.12
CA ASN A 251 -0.98 16.05 -25.77
C ASN A 251 -2.32 15.30 -25.64
N GLU A 252 -2.29 14.01 -25.31
CA GLU A 252 -3.47 13.18 -25.03
C GLU A 252 -3.76 13.05 -23.53
N SER A 253 -2.93 13.66 -22.68
CA SER A 253 -2.99 13.54 -21.23
C SER A 253 -3.75 14.71 -20.61
N ASP A 254 -4.76 14.41 -19.78
CA ASP A 254 -5.56 15.40 -19.05
C ASP A 254 -5.31 15.36 -17.53
N GLY A 255 -4.54 14.37 -17.08
CA GLY A 255 -4.18 14.15 -15.68
C GLY A 255 -5.27 13.46 -14.86
N SER A 256 -6.47 13.24 -15.41
CA SER A 256 -7.60 12.68 -14.67
C SER A 256 -7.42 11.20 -14.34
N VAL A 257 -8.13 10.78 -13.31
CA VAL A 257 -8.23 9.38 -12.90
C VAL A 257 -9.54 8.81 -13.43
N THR A 258 -9.49 7.65 -14.08
CA THR A 258 -10.71 7.02 -14.63
C THR A 258 -10.61 5.52 -14.57
N ILE A 259 -11.64 4.86 -14.02
CA ILE A 259 -11.78 3.41 -14.08
C ILE A 259 -12.30 3.03 -15.47
N LEU A 260 -11.50 2.24 -16.20
CA LEU A 260 -11.77 1.83 -17.58
C LEU A 260 -12.52 0.50 -17.64
N GLU A 261 -12.08 -0.48 -16.85
CA GLU A 261 -12.68 -1.82 -16.75
C GLU A 261 -12.24 -2.50 -15.44
N GLY A 262 -12.85 -3.64 -15.12
CA GLY A 262 -12.44 -4.47 -14.00
C GLY A 262 -13.26 -5.75 -13.93
N ARG A 263 -12.79 -6.70 -13.11
CA ARG A 263 -13.48 -7.95 -12.80
C ARG A 263 -13.23 -8.34 -11.36
N GLY A 264 -14.20 -9.03 -10.76
CA GLY A 264 -14.08 -9.59 -9.43
C GLY A 264 -14.30 -8.57 -8.31
N GLN A 265 -15.02 -8.98 -7.27
CA GLN A 265 -15.20 -8.16 -6.09
C GLN A 265 -13.88 -8.03 -5.32
N CYS A 266 -13.73 -6.94 -4.56
CA CYS A 266 -12.62 -6.82 -3.60
C CYS A 266 -12.70 -7.98 -2.60
N PRO A 267 -11.57 -8.57 -2.18
CA PRO A 267 -11.61 -9.45 -1.02
C PRO A 267 -12.13 -8.71 0.22
N ALA A 268 -12.65 -9.47 1.17
CA ALA A 268 -13.03 -8.94 2.47
C ALA A 268 -11.76 -8.54 3.26
N GLU A 269 -11.81 -7.40 3.93
CA GLU A 269 -10.77 -7.00 4.91
C GLU A 269 -10.62 -8.09 5.98
N ASP A 270 -9.41 -8.25 6.53
CA ASP A 270 -9.06 -9.20 7.59
C ASP A 270 -9.31 -10.69 7.25
N CYS A 271 -9.18 -11.06 5.97
CA CYS A 271 -9.37 -12.43 5.45
C CYS A 271 -8.07 -13.18 5.09
N HIS A 272 -6.93 -12.82 5.68
CA HIS A 272 -5.66 -13.57 5.68
C HIS A 272 -4.99 -13.74 4.30
N GLY A 273 -5.15 -12.76 3.40
CA GLY A 273 -4.40 -12.67 2.15
C GLY A 273 -4.91 -13.53 0.98
N ASN A 274 -4.24 -13.41 -0.16
CA ASN A 274 -4.69 -13.91 -1.46
C ASN A 274 -5.06 -15.41 -1.46
N LEU A 275 -4.19 -16.26 -0.92
CA LEU A 275 -4.38 -17.71 -0.90
C LEU A 275 -5.53 -18.14 0.03
N SER A 276 -5.67 -17.47 1.17
CA SER A 276 -6.76 -17.74 2.10
C SER A 276 -8.10 -17.37 1.47
N TYR A 277 -8.16 -16.23 0.80
CA TYR A 277 -9.34 -15.83 0.05
C TYR A 277 -9.66 -16.80 -1.09
N ALA A 278 -8.66 -17.26 -1.84
CA ALA A 278 -8.88 -18.24 -2.89
C ALA A 278 -9.42 -19.58 -2.34
N LYS A 279 -8.99 -20.00 -1.14
CA LYS A 279 -9.60 -21.14 -0.41
C LYS A 279 -11.04 -20.85 0.03
N MET A 280 -11.37 -19.61 0.43
CA MET A 280 -12.75 -19.21 0.73
C MET A 280 -13.63 -19.31 -0.52
N LEU A 281 -13.14 -18.85 -1.68
CA LEU A 281 -13.83 -19.00 -2.96
C LEU A 281 -14.05 -20.47 -3.33
N TYR A 282 -13.05 -21.33 -3.07
CA TYR A 282 -13.21 -22.78 -3.26
C TYR A 282 -14.29 -23.37 -2.34
N LYS A 283 -14.32 -22.98 -1.07
CA LYS A 283 -15.39 -23.39 -0.13
C LYS A 283 -16.77 -22.89 -0.58
N LEU A 284 -16.87 -21.72 -1.20
CA LEU A 284 -18.13 -21.23 -1.74
C LEU A 284 -18.60 -22.09 -2.93
N ALA A 285 -17.70 -22.43 -3.84
CA ALA A 285 -18.00 -23.26 -5.00
C ALA A 285 -18.32 -24.72 -4.60
N GLU A 286 -17.41 -25.38 -3.87
CA GLU A 286 -17.40 -26.84 -3.68
C GLU A 286 -17.72 -27.28 -2.24
N GLY A 287 -17.86 -26.34 -1.30
CA GLY A 287 -18.10 -26.66 0.10
C GLY A 287 -19.55 -27.05 0.43
N THR A 288 -19.72 -27.63 1.62
CA THR A 288 -21.03 -27.91 2.21
C THR A 288 -21.82 -26.62 2.45
N GLY A 289 -23.15 -26.74 2.61
CA GLY A 289 -24.01 -25.59 2.94
C GLY A 289 -23.51 -24.81 4.17
N ARG A 290 -23.04 -25.49 5.21
CA ARG A 290 -22.45 -24.86 6.40
C ARG A 290 -21.20 -24.03 6.06
N GLN A 291 -20.25 -24.62 5.33
CA GLN A 291 -19.02 -23.94 4.94
C GLN A 291 -19.30 -22.69 4.08
N ARG A 292 -20.28 -22.78 3.17
CA ARG A 292 -20.71 -21.62 2.36
C ARG A 292 -21.27 -20.50 3.23
N HIS A 293 -22.11 -20.82 4.21
CA HIS A 293 -22.67 -19.82 5.14
C HIS A 293 -21.61 -19.21 6.06
N GLU A 294 -20.63 -20.00 6.52
CA GLU A 294 -19.50 -19.49 7.31
C GLU A 294 -18.70 -18.46 6.51
N VAL A 295 -18.36 -18.75 5.25
CA VAL A 295 -17.64 -17.80 4.39
C VAL A 295 -18.44 -16.52 4.13
N ILE A 296 -19.74 -16.61 3.83
CA ILE A 296 -20.56 -15.41 3.63
C ILE A 296 -20.68 -14.57 4.91
N SER A 297 -20.76 -15.22 6.07
CA SER A 297 -20.80 -14.54 7.37
C SER A 297 -19.50 -13.79 7.65
N GLU A 298 -18.36 -14.39 7.32
CA GLU A 298 -17.04 -13.74 7.39
C GLU A 298 -16.97 -12.52 6.47
N ILE A 299 -17.36 -12.67 5.20
CA ILE A 299 -17.40 -11.55 4.23
C ILE A 299 -18.32 -10.43 4.71
N GLN A 300 -19.51 -10.73 5.22
CA GLN A 300 -20.47 -9.71 5.66
C GLN A 300 -19.95 -8.85 6.83
N ARG A 301 -19.13 -9.43 7.71
CA ARG A 301 -18.56 -8.72 8.87
C ARG A 301 -17.36 -7.85 8.53
N ALA A 302 -16.69 -8.15 7.42
CA ALA A 302 -15.51 -7.41 7.00
C ALA A 302 -15.81 -5.92 6.82
N LEU A 303 -14.84 -5.08 7.15
CA LEU A 303 -15.03 -3.63 7.23
C LEU A 303 -15.57 -3.03 5.92
N ASN A 304 -15.03 -3.46 4.78
CA ASN A 304 -15.43 -3.03 3.45
C ASN A 304 -16.78 -3.63 2.94
N TYR A 305 -17.45 -4.45 3.75
CA TYR A 305 -18.75 -5.05 3.46
C TYR A 305 -19.82 -4.82 4.54
N SER A 306 -19.41 -4.50 5.77
CA SER A 306 -20.31 -4.32 6.92
C SER A 306 -21.41 -3.27 6.69
N SER A 307 -21.11 -2.18 5.97
CA SER A 307 -22.09 -1.14 5.63
C SER A 307 -22.95 -1.48 4.40
N LYS A 308 -22.62 -2.56 3.68
CA LYS A 308 -23.35 -2.97 2.48
C LYS A 308 -24.59 -3.77 2.88
N GLY A 309 -25.59 -3.76 1.98
CA GLY A 309 -26.80 -4.54 2.17
C GLY A 309 -26.52 -6.03 2.39
N ARG A 310 -27.46 -6.73 3.04
CA ARG A 310 -27.30 -8.14 3.44
C ARG A 310 -26.86 -9.02 2.27
N ILE A 311 -25.74 -9.72 2.48
CA ILE A 311 -25.14 -10.66 1.55
C ILE A 311 -25.68 -12.07 1.83
N SER A 312 -25.93 -12.85 0.79
CA SER A 312 -26.29 -14.26 0.90
C SER A 312 -25.54 -15.10 -0.14
N VAL A 313 -25.43 -16.41 0.11
CA VAL A 313 -24.82 -17.36 -0.84
C VAL A 313 -25.46 -17.27 -2.24
N ALA A 314 -26.76 -16.97 -2.32
CA ALA A 314 -27.48 -16.88 -3.58
C ALA A 314 -27.28 -15.55 -4.34
N THR A 315 -26.89 -14.48 -3.63
CA THR A 315 -26.81 -13.13 -4.19
C THR A 315 -25.38 -12.65 -4.39
N TRP A 316 -24.42 -13.28 -3.74
CA TRP A 316 -23.02 -12.90 -3.79
C TRP A 316 -22.30 -13.63 -4.92
N ASP A 317 -21.82 -12.87 -5.91
CA ASP A 317 -20.99 -13.37 -7.01
C ASP A 317 -19.57 -12.80 -6.89
N PRO A 318 -18.54 -13.64 -6.65
CA PRO A 318 -17.15 -13.18 -6.57
C PRO A 318 -16.62 -12.59 -7.87
N LYS A 319 -17.23 -12.90 -9.03
CA LYS A 319 -16.79 -12.42 -10.34
C LYS A 319 -17.35 -11.04 -10.70
N LYS A 320 -18.43 -10.62 -10.03
CA LYS A 320 -19.08 -9.35 -10.28
C LYS A 320 -18.15 -8.19 -9.94
N PHE A 321 -18.08 -7.21 -10.84
CA PHE A 321 -17.48 -5.90 -10.55
C PHE A 321 -18.50 -4.82 -10.92
N ASP A 322 -18.84 -3.97 -9.96
CA ASP A 322 -19.74 -2.83 -10.17
C ASP A 322 -18.90 -1.58 -10.39
N ILE A 323 -18.71 -1.22 -11.66
CA ILE A 323 -17.85 -0.09 -12.05
C ILE A 323 -18.43 1.26 -11.61
N GLU A 324 -19.76 1.39 -11.54
CA GLU A 324 -20.41 2.64 -11.14
C GLU A 324 -20.29 2.85 -9.63
N ALA A 325 -20.45 1.78 -8.84
CA ALA A 325 -20.15 1.84 -7.41
C ALA A 325 -18.67 2.23 -7.17
N ALA A 326 -17.73 1.60 -7.89
CA ALA A 326 -16.30 1.93 -7.76
C ALA A 326 -15.97 3.38 -8.18
N ARG A 327 -16.64 3.92 -9.21
CA ARG A 327 -16.53 5.33 -9.60
C ARG A 327 -17.07 6.26 -8.52
N GLY A 328 -18.16 5.89 -7.86
CA GLY A 328 -18.71 6.62 -6.71
C GLY A 328 -17.73 6.67 -5.53
N GLU A 329 -17.15 5.53 -5.15
CA GLU A 329 -16.15 5.46 -4.09
C GLU A 329 -14.89 6.28 -4.42
N LEU A 330 -14.43 6.21 -5.68
CA LEU A 330 -13.31 7.03 -6.15
C LEU A 330 -13.64 8.53 -6.06
N ALA A 331 -14.82 8.95 -6.51
CA ALA A 331 -15.25 10.35 -6.42
C ALA A 331 -15.33 10.84 -4.97
N ALA A 332 -15.88 10.02 -4.06
CA ALA A 332 -15.94 10.33 -2.64
C ALA A 332 -14.54 10.48 -2.02
N ALA A 333 -13.61 9.57 -2.36
CA ALA A 333 -12.24 9.64 -1.89
C ALA A 333 -11.51 10.90 -2.40
N LEU A 334 -11.66 11.25 -3.69
CA LEU A 334 -11.08 12.45 -4.28
C LEU A 334 -11.60 13.75 -3.66
N ALA A 335 -12.90 13.81 -3.34
CA ALA A 335 -13.53 14.96 -2.70
C ALA A 335 -13.19 15.11 -1.20
N SER A 336 -12.76 14.03 -0.55
CA SER A 336 -12.36 14.02 0.86
C SER A 336 -10.91 14.51 1.09
N LEU A 337 -10.56 14.80 2.34
CA LEU A 337 -9.16 15.05 2.73
C LEU A 337 -8.35 13.74 2.75
N ALA A 338 -7.02 13.85 2.57
CA ALA A 338 -6.14 12.70 2.70
C ALA A 338 -6.23 12.11 4.11
N SER A 339 -6.12 10.79 4.20
CA SER A 339 -6.16 10.06 5.47
C SER A 339 -4.99 10.42 6.37
N ALA A 340 -5.21 10.43 7.68
CA ALA A 340 -4.15 10.71 8.64
C ALA A 340 -3.42 9.42 9.01
N ARG A 341 -2.30 9.17 8.32
CA ARG A 341 -1.46 7.98 8.54
C ARG A 341 -1.06 7.77 10.00
N THR A 342 -0.99 8.84 10.79
CA THR A 342 -0.63 8.79 12.21
C THR A 342 -1.63 8.03 13.08
N GLY A 343 -2.90 7.95 12.67
CA GLY A 343 -3.90 7.16 13.38
C GLY A 343 -4.90 6.53 12.43
N PRO A 344 -4.56 5.36 11.87
CA PRO A 344 -5.46 4.53 11.07
C PRO A 344 -6.66 4.04 11.88
N LYS A 345 -7.64 3.45 11.20
CA LYS A 345 -8.79 2.83 11.83
C LYS A 345 -8.34 1.68 12.74
N SER A 346 -8.76 1.72 13.99
CA SER A 346 -8.59 0.63 14.94
C SER A 346 -9.90 0.30 15.64
N PHE A 347 -10.13 -0.99 15.88
CA PHE A 347 -11.30 -1.48 16.60
C PHE A 347 -10.89 -1.82 18.03
N THR A 348 -11.63 -1.31 19.01
CA THR A 348 -11.35 -1.52 20.42
C THR A 348 -12.64 -1.89 21.13
N THR A 349 -12.59 -2.96 21.93
CA THR A 349 -13.64 -3.31 22.88
C THR A 349 -13.25 -2.81 24.26
N ALA A 350 -13.98 -1.82 24.77
CA ALA A 350 -13.70 -1.24 26.06
C ALA A 350 -14.07 -2.22 27.19
N ILE A 351 -13.13 -2.49 28.10
CA ILE A 351 -13.39 -3.28 29.31
C ILE A 351 -14.35 -2.53 30.26
N HIS A 352 -14.39 -1.19 30.18
CA HIS A 352 -15.29 -0.33 30.95
C HIS A 352 -15.69 0.91 30.13
N PRO A 353 -16.94 1.43 30.21
CA PRO A 353 -17.39 2.58 29.40
C PRO A 353 -16.52 3.84 29.55
N SER A 354 -15.94 4.08 30.73
CA SER A 354 -15.02 5.21 30.95
C SER A 354 -13.70 5.10 30.20
N ALA A 355 -13.35 3.92 29.67
CA ALA A 355 -12.16 3.70 28.86
C ALA A 355 -12.32 4.24 27.42
N ILE A 356 -13.55 4.58 27.01
CA ILE A 356 -13.84 5.17 25.70
C ILE A 356 -13.31 6.61 25.67
N ASP A 357 -13.55 7.40 26.72
CA ASP A 357 -13.11 8.79 26.84
C ASP A 357 -11.65 8.93 27.28
N THR A 358 -11.10 7.90 27.94
CA THR A 358 -9.73 7.91 28.43
C THR A 358 -8.75 7.14 27.57
N ALA A 359 -9.14 6.54 26.43
CA ALA A 359 -8.23 5.88 25.51
C ALA A 359 -7.26 6.91 24.91
N PRO A 360 -6.09 7.16 25.55
CA PRO A 360 -5.23 8.25 25.19
C PRO A 360 -4.35 7.71 24.09
N GLY A 361 -4.62 8.10 22.84
CA GLY A 361 -3.71 7.91 21.72
C GLY A 361 -2.97 6.56 21.70
N MET A 362 -3.67 5.48 21.34
CA MET A 362 -2.97 4.28 20.84
C MET A 362 -1.96 4.68 19.74
N PHE A 363 -2.35 5.72 19.02
CA PHE A 363 -1.59 6.50 18.08
C PHE A 363 -0.95 7.68 18.82
N GLY A 364 0.35 7.90 18.64
CA GLY A 364 1.12 8.93 19.33
C GLY A 364 0.58 10.37 19.19
N PRO A 365 1.38 11.40 19.54
CA PRO A 365 0.87 12.77 19.64
C PRO A 365 0.23 13.26 18.33
N LEU A 366 -0.98 13.82 18.43
CA LEU A 366 -1.71 14.39 17.29
C LEU A 366 -0.93 15.55 16.67
N LYS A 367 -0.81 15.54 15.34
CA LYS A 367 -0.25 16.66 14.59
C LYS A 367 -1.26 17.81 14.54
N ARG A 368 -0.75 19.03 14.34
CA ARG A 368 -1.58 20.24 14.31
C ARG A 368 -2.69 20.11 13.27
N GLY A 369 -3.95 20.20 13.71
CA GLY A 369 -5.13 20.09 12.86
C GLY A 369 -5.65 18.66 12.66
N GLN A 370 -5.23 17.73 13.51
CA GLN A 370 -5.79 16.39 13.61
C GLN A 370 -6.74 16.27 14.81
N GLU A 371 -7.69 15.33 14.72
CA GLU A 371 -8.65 14.97 15.75
C GLU A 371 -8.87 13.46 15.71
N VAL A 372 -9.07 12.81 16.85
CA VAL A 372 -9.52 11.42 16.91
C VAL A 372 -11.05 11.39 16.88
N VAL A 373 -11.63 10.61 15.99
CA VAL A 373 -13.07 10.38 15.92
C VAL A 373 -13.38 8.95 16.31
N HIS A 374 -14.50 8.75 16.99
CA HIS A 374 -15.00 7.44 17.40
C HIS A 374 -16.33 7.14 16.70
N LYS A 375 -16.51 5.89 16.26
CA LYS A 375 -17.77 5.35 15.77
C LYS A 375 -18.11 4.09 16.56
N SER A 376 -19.31 4.02 17.13
CA SER A 376 -19.76 2.83 17.85
C SER A 376 -19.75 1.60 16.93
N GLY A 377 -19.27 0.48 17.44
CA GLY A 377 -19.29 -0.82 16.78
C GLY A 377 -20.62 -1.55 16.99
N GLU A 378 -20.75 -2.74 16.39
CA GLU A 378 -21.94 -3.58 16.52
C GLU A 378 -22.09 -4.21 17.91
N ASP A 379 -20.98 -4.60 18.53
CA ASP A 379 -20.96 -5.18 19.86
C ASP A 379 -21.01 -4.11 20.97
N VAL A 380 -21.65 -4.46 22.09
CA VAL A 380 -21.77 -3.56 23.25
C VAL A 380 -20.38 -3.24 23.81
N GLY A 381 -20.01 -1.96 23.77
CA GLY A 381 -18.71 -1.48 24.26
C GLY A 381 -17.59 -1.50 23.21
N SER A 382 -17.85 -1.97 21.99
CA SER A 382 -16.91 -1.89 20.88
C SER A 382 -17.05 -0.55 20.14
N PHE A 383 -15.94 0.03 19.71
CA PHE A 383 -15.90 1.21 18.84
C PHE A 383 -14.72 1.16 17.88
N MET A 384 -14.89 1.81 16.73
CA MET A 384 -13.81 2.14 15.81
C MET A 384 -13.30 3.54 16.14
N SER A 385 -11.99 3.73 16.19
CA SER A 385 -11.34 5.04 16.28
C SER A 385 -10.45 5.30 15.09
N GLU A 386 -10.42 6.54 14.60
CA GLU A 386 -9.53 6.98 13.52
C GLU A 386 -9.07 8.42 13.77
N THR A 387 -7.85 8.76 13.39
CA THR A 387 -7.41 10.16 13.30
C THR A 387 -7.84 10.75 11.97
N VAL A 388 -8.48 11.91 12.00
CA VAL A 388 -8.91 12.66 10.80
C VAL A 388 -8.16 13.98 10.69
N ASN A 389 -7.89 14.39 9.45
CA ASN A 389 -7.29 15.69 9.16
C ASN A 389 -8.38 16.75 8.97
N HIS A 390 -8.19 17.93 9.57
CA HIS A 390 -9.00 19.12 9.28
C HIS A 390 -8.29 20.14 8.40
N ARG A 391 -7.00 19.92 8.16
CA ARG A 391 -6.16 20.75 7.29
C ARG A 391 -6.22 20.25 5.86
N ARG A 392 -6.07 21.20 4.96
CA ARG A 392 -5.94 20.92 3.53
C ARG A 392 -4.74 20.02 3.24
N ASP A 393 -4.86 19.24 2.18
CA ASP A 393 -3.76 18.44 1.66
C ASP A 393 -2.58 19.33 1.23
N ARG A 394 -1.36 18.81 1.37
CA ARG A 394 -0.17 19.50 0.84
C ARG A 394 -0.27 19.53 -0.67
N LEU A 395 0.12 20.64 -1.30
CA LEU A 395 -0.01 20.81 -2.75
C LEU A 395 0.66 19.68 -3.57
N LYS A 396 1.78 19.13 -3.09
CA LYS A 396 2.48 17.99 -3.73
C LYS A 396 1.69 16.68 -3.76
N ALA A 397 0.70 16.53 -2.89
CA ALA A 397 -0.12 15.33 -2.69
C ALA A 397 -1.63 15.61 -2.87
N ALA A 398 -1.98 16.84 -3.24
CA ALA A 398 -3.36 17.23 -3.53
C ALA A 398 -3.75 16.78 -4.94
N LEU A 399 -5.02 16.46 -5.13
CA LEU A 399 -5.63 16.19 -6.43
C LEU A 399 -6.85 17.09 -6.60
N CYS A 400 -7.29 17.23 -7.85
CA CYS A 400 -8.59 17.82 -8.13
C CYS A 400 -9.68 16.92 -7.53
N ALA A 401 -10.57 17.48 -6.71
CA ALA A 401 -11.65 16.74 -6.08
C ALA A 401 -12.65 16.09 -7.05
N LEU A 402 -12.77 16.63 -8.27
CA LEU A 402 -13.69 16.12 -9.27
C LEU A 402 -13.07 15.05 -10.18
N CYS A 403 -11.89 15.33 -10.74
CA CYS A 403 -11.30 14.46 -11.78
C CYS A 403 -10.02 13.75 -11.33
N GLY A 404 -9.47 14.06 -10.16
CA GLY A 404 -8.23 13.45 -9.67
C GLY A 404 -6.94 13.99 -10.31
N SER A 405 -7.00 15.02 -11.16
CA SER A 405 -5.80 15.59 -11.76
C SER A 405 -4.88 16.24 -10.73
N PRO A 406 -3.55 15.96 -10.74
CA PRO A 406 -2.58 16.64 -9.88
C PRO A 406 -2.14 18.01 -10.41
N ASN A 407 -2.64 18.43 -11.57
CA ASN A 407 -2.14 19.59 -12.30
C ASN A 407 -2.98 20.86 -12.07
N ASN A 408 -2.34 22.03 -12.09
CA ASN A 408 -2.97 23.35 -12.08
C ASN A 408 -3.95 23.60 -10.92
N LEU A 409 -3.65 23.04 -9.75
CA LEU A 409 -4.56 23.05 -8.60
C LEU A 409 -4.72 24.43 -7.96
N LYS A 410 -5.99 24.81 -7.74
CA LYS A 410 -6.41 25.97 -6.98
C LYS A 410 -7.31 25.53 -5.83
N ALA A 411 -7.04 26.04 -4.64
CA ALA A 411 -7.88 25.75 -3.48
C ALA A 411 -9.24 26.46 -3.61
N CYS A 412 -10.30 25.83 -3.11
CA CYS A 412 -11.62 26.43 -2.96
C CYS A 412 -11.49 27.78 -2.24
N SER A 413 -12.00 28.85 -2.84
CA SER A 413 -11.91 30.21 -2.26
C SER A 413 -12.66 30.35 -0.94
N GLY A 414 -13.66 29.52 -0.69
CA GLY A 414 -14.45 29.50 0.55
C GLY A 414 -13.71 28.86 1.72
N CYS A 415 -13.47 27.55 1.67
CA CYS A 415 -12.88 26.80 2.79
C CYS A 415 -11.34 26.72 2.72
N ARG A 416 -10.73 26.91 1.54
CA ARG A 416 -9.30 26.71 1.24
C ARG A 416 -8.79 25.28 1.53
N LYS A 417 -9.69 24.30 1.71
CA LYS A 417 -9.36 22.91 2.04
C LYS A 417 -9.26 21.99 0.83
N ILE A 418 -10.23 22.07 -0.07
CA ILE A 418 -10.34 21.21 -1.25
C ILE A 418 -9.73 21.90 -2.47
N PHE A 419 -9.15 21.12 -3.39
CA PHE A 419 -8.48 21.62 -4.59
C PHE A 419 -9.22 21.24 -5.88
N TYR A 420 -9.14 22.11 -6.87
CA TYR A 420 -9.68 21.90 -8.21
C TYR A 420 -8.65 22.35 -9.25
N CYS A 421 -8.54 21.65 -10.38
CA CYS A 421 -7.66 22.07 -11.49
C CYS A 421 -8.19 23.29 -12.27
N GLY A 422 -9.43 23.73 -12.00
CA GLY A 422 -10.06 24.88 -12.64
C GLY A 422 -11.40 25.27 -12.00
N SER A 423 -11.92 26.44 -12.37
CA SER A 423 -13.21 26.95 -11.88
C SER A 423 -14.39 26.10 -12.30
N GLU A 424 -14.33 25.48 -13.48
CA GLU A 424 -15.42 24.65 -13.99
C GLU A 424 -15.61 23.38 -13.15
N HIS A 425 -14.52 22.73 -12.74
CA HIS A 425 -14.60 21.57 -11.85
C HIS A 425 -15.12 21.96 -10.46
N GLN A 426 -14.74 23.13 -9.95
CA GLN A 426 -15.31 23.64 -8.70
C GLN A 426 -16.82 23.89 -8.82
N LYS A 427 -17.30 24.44 -9.95
CA LYS A 427 -18.74 24.67 -10.18
C LYS A 427 -19.51 23.35 -10.26
N GLN A 428 -18.96 22.35 -10.94
CA GLN A 428 -19.57 21.03 -11.08
C GLN A 428 -19.68 20.29 -9.74
N ASP A 429 -18.65 20.35 -8.90
CA ASP A 429 -18.65 19.75 -7.54
C ASP A 429 -19.35 20.64 -6.49
N TRP A 430 -19.79 21.85 -6.83
CA TRP A 430 -20.38 22.76 -5.86
C TRP A 430 -21.64 22.22 -5.16
N PRO A 431 -22.58 21.51 -5.82
CA PRO A 431 -23.76 20.96 -5.16
C PRO A 431 -23.42 20.02 -3.99
N THR A 432 -22.38 19.19 -4.16
CA THR A 432 -21.87 18.22 -3.19
C THR A 432 -20.96 18.87 -2.15
N HIS A 433 -20.07 19.78 -2.57
CA HIS A 433 -19.08 20.42 -1.67
C HIS A 433 -19.67 21.53 -0.78
N LYS A 434 -20.72 22.23 -1.23
CA LYS A 434 -21.27 23.42 -0.55
C LYS A 434 -21.62 23.21 0.93
N PRO A 435 -22.26 22.11 1.37
CA PRO A 435 -22.57 21.87 2.79
C PRO A 435 -21.30 21.84 3.66
N GLU A 436 -20.30 21.06 3.23
CA GLU A 436 -19.02 20.92 3.95
C GLU A 436 -18.19 22.21 3.92
N CYS A 437 -18.21 22.93 2.79
CA CYS A 437 -17.55 24.23 2.66
C CYS A 437 -18.12 25.26 3.63
N ARG A 438 -19.44 25.23 3.91
CA ARG A 438 -20.07 26.14 4.88
C ARG A 438 -19.73 25.75 6.31
N ALA A 439 -19.81 24.45 6.64
CA ALA A 439 -19.46 23.95 7.97
C ALA A 439 -18.00 24.27 8.35
N SER A 440 -17.08 24.18 7.40
CA SER A 440 -15.65 24.47 7.61
C SER A 440 -15.29 25.95 7.70
N ARG A 441 -16.19 26.88 7.32
CA ARG A 441 -16.00 28.33 7.48
C ARG A 441 -16.48 28.85 8.84
N ASN A 442 -17.33 28.09 9.51
CA ASN A 442 -17.94 28.45 10.79
C ASN A 442 -17.20 27.84 12.00
N LYS A 443 -16.11 27.11 11.75
CA LYS A 443 -15.13 26.61 12.72
C LYS A 443 -13.81 27.35 12.48
#